data_AF-A0A1Y1US63-F1
#
_entry.id   AF-A0A1Y1US63-F1
#
_cell.length_a   1.000
_cell.length_b   1.000
_cell.length_c   1.000
_cell.angle_alpha   90.00
_cell.angle_beta   90.00
_cell.angle_gamma   90.00
#
_symmetry.space_group_name_H-M   'P 1'
#
loop_
_entity.id
_entity.type
_entity.pdbx_description
1 polymer ?
#
loop_
_entity_poly.entity_id
_entity_poly.type
_entity_poly.pdbx_seq_one_letter_code
_entity_poly.pdbx_strand_id
1 'polypeptide(L)'
;MFFIWIIFVIIFATFGFQLFSGKMNFEDGIPDENFDNIFNSILSIVQLFTTVSWKNIENACVRARGIAFVIIPIIIIIIGSFFLSNILVSIIISSFQNKIMAENENTPNEFKIQVQTLKFLKNTLGGFIDIARDTSFSFSFNNKNRLERRMSQQSNNKTNVKEINYGDELAEQIRRNEKERKLQTINENLKIVEEEYIKVPWNYLMK
;
A
#
# COMPACT_ATOMS: atom_id res chain seq x y z
N MET A 1 26.89 -11.00 11.59
CA MET A 1 25.84 -10.98 10.54
C MET A 1 26.42 -11.14 9.14
N PHE A 2 27.39 -10.32 8.74
CA PHE A 2 28.10 -10.45 7.46
C PHE A 2 28.75 -11.84 7.24
N PHE A 3 29.47 -12.38 8.23
CA PHE A 3 30.06 -13.72 8.14
C PHE A 3 29.02 -14.84 7.92
N ILE A 4 27.86 -14.72 8.57
CA ILE A 4 26.76 -15.69 8.43
C ILE A 4 26.21 -15.65 7.00
N TRP A 5 26.14 -14.47 6.38
CA TRP A 5 25.76 -14.34 4.99
C TRP A 5 26.77 -14.96 4.03
N ILE A 6 28.07 -14.74 4.23
CA ILE A 6 29.11 -15.36 3.39
C ILE A 6 28.99 -16.89 3.46
N ILE A 7 28.83 -17.44 4.67
CA ILE A 7 28.63 -18.89 4.85
C ILE A 7 27.39 -19.37 4.09
N PHE A 8 26.30 -18.60 4.14
CA PHE A 8 25.08 -18.91 3.41
C PHE A 8 25.32 -18.93 1.89
N VAL A 9 25.99 -17.92 1.32
CA VAL A 9 26.37 -17.88 -0.10
C VAL A 9 27.16 -19.13 -0.48
N ILE A 10 28.13 -19.55 0.34
CA ILE A 10 28.96 -20.73 0.07
C ILE A 10 28.11 -22.02 0.11
N ILE A 11 27.17 -22.15 1.04
CA ILE A 11 26.28 -23.31 1.11
C ILE A 11 25.40 -23.42 -0.15
N PHE A 12 24.78 -22.32 -0.58
CA PHE A 12 23.97 -22.34 -1.81
C PHE A 12 24.81 -22.52 -3.07
N ALA A 13 26.05 -22.00 -3.09
CA ALA A 13 26.95 -22.18 -4.23
C ALA A 13 27.37 -23.64 -4.36
N THR A 14 27.72 -24.30 -3.26
CA THR A 14 28.04 -25.74 -3.27
C THR A 14 26.82 -26.60 -3.58
N PHE A 15 25.63 -26.22 -3.12
CA PHE A 15 24.38 -26.87 -3.51
C PHE A 15 24.08 -26.74 -5.02
N GLY A 16 24.16 -25.53 -5.58
CA GLY A 16 23.97 -25.29 -7.00
C GLY A 16 25.00 -26.03 -7.87
N PHE A 17 26.27 -26.00 -7.44
CA PHE A 17 27.34 -26.78 -8.05
C PHE A 17 27.02 -28.28 -8.03
N GLN A 18 26.67 -28.86 -6.88
CA GLN A 18 26.30 -30.28 -6.79
C GLN A 18 25.09 -30.65 -7.67
N LEU A 19 24.18 -29.71 -7.90
CA LEU A 19 22.95 -29.97 -8.64
C LEU A 19 23.13 -29.83 -10.15
N PHE A 20 23.97 -28.93 -10.62
CA PHE A 20 24.07 -28.58 -12.04
C PHE A 20 25.46 -28.76 -12.65
N SER A 21 26.47 -29.14 -11.86
CA SER A 21 27.83 -29.37 -12.33
C SER A 21 27.87 -30.34 -13.52
N GLY A 22 28.51 -29.91 -14.60
CA GLY A 22 28.75 -30.71 -15.80
C GLY A 22 27.52 -30.91 -16.68
N LYS A 23 26.37 -30.32 -16.33
CA LYS A 23 25.10 -30.46 -17.08
C LYS A 23 24.70 -29.21 -17.87
N MET A 24 25.48 -28.13 -17.78
CA MET A 24 25.19 -26.85 -18.42
C MET A 24 25.97 -26.59 -19.72
N ASN A 25 26.54 -27.63 -20.34
CA ASN A 25 27.17 -27.51 -21.65
C ASN A 25 26.13 -27.68 -22.77
N PHE A 26 25.54 -26.56 -23.22
CA PHE A 26 24.53 -26.56 -24.29
C PHE A 26 25.17 -26.48 -25.68
N GLU A 27 24.45 -26.91 -26.72
CA GLU A 27 24.90 -26.80 -28.12
C GLU A 27 25.14 -25.35 -28.56
N ASP A 28 24.41 -24.39 -27.97
CA ASP A 28 24.55 -22.95 -28.22
C ASP A 28 25.76 -22.32 -27.49
N GLY A 29 26.54 -23.12 -26.75
CA GLY A 29 27.67 -22.68 -25.94
C GLY A 29 27.40 -22.68 -24.43
N ILE A 30 28.46 -22.43 -23.66
CA ILE A 30 28.40 -22.37 -22.19
C ILE A 30 27.83 -21.00 -21.79
N PRO A 31 26.73 -20.92 -21.04
CA PRO A 31 26.22 -19.65 -20.54
C PRO A 31 27.23 -19.01 -19.59
N ASP A 32 27.32 -17.67 -19.59
CA ASP A 32 28.15 -16.92 -18.64
C ASP A 32 27.78 -17.24 -17.18
N GLU A 33 26.51 -17.59 -16.96
CA GLU A 33 25.90 -17.87 -15.67
C GLU A 33 25.75 -19.40 -15.49
N ASN A 34 26.87 -20.07 -15.23
CA ASN A 34 26.95 -21.53 -15.09
C ASN A 34 27.38 -21.97 -13.69
N PHE A 35 27.14 -23.26 -13.39
CA PHE A 35 27.52 -23.91 -12.13
C PHE A 35 28.63 -24.95 -12.33
N ASP A 36 29.44 -24.83 -13.38
CA ASP A 36 30.48 -25.81 -13.71
C ASP A 36 31.76 -25.61 -12.90
N ASN A 37 32.03 -24.37 -12.45
CA ASN A 37 33.12 -24.03 -11.54
C ASN A 37 32.56 -23.47 -10.23
N ILE A 38 33.30 -23.64 -9.14
CA ILE A 38 32.86 -23.11 -7.83
C ILE A 38 32.79 -21.58 -7.83
N PHE A 39 33.69 -20.90 -8.54
CA PHE A 39 33.69 -19.44 -8.69
C PHE A 39 32.48 -18.95 -9.47
N ASN A 40 32.18 -19.57 -10.61
CA ASN A 40 31.00 -19.25 -11.42
C ASN A 40 29.70 -19.57 -10.66
N SER A 41 29.70 -20.63 -9.85
CA SER A 41 28.57 -20.97 -8.97
C SER A 41 28.34 -19.90 -7.92
N ILE A 42 29.40 -19.42 -7.25
CA ILE A 42 29.30 -18.31 -6.28
C ILE A 42 28.76 -17.05 -6.97
N LEU A 43 29.28 -16.70 -8.14
CA LEU A 43 28.82 -15.54 -8.90
C LEU A 43 27.33 -15.66 -9.26
N SER A 44 26.89 -16.84 -9.73
CA SER A 44 25.49 -17.13 -10.06
C SER A 44 24.57 -17.03 -8.84
N ILE A 45 25.00 -17.50 -7.66
CA ILE A 45 24.23 -17.33 -6.42
C ILE A 45 24.15 -15.86 -6.00
N VAL A 46 25.24 -15.11 -6.12
CA VAL A 46 25.25 -13.67 -5.83
C VAL A 46 24.29 -12.93 -6.78
N GLN A 47 24.27 -13.29 -8.06
CA GLN A 47 23.34 -12.76 -9.07
C GLN A 47 21.88 -13.11 -8.73
N LEU A 48 21.59 -14.34 -8.29
CA LEU A 48 20.26 -14.72 -7.79
C LEU A 48 19.86 -13.87 -6.57
N PHE A 49 20.78 -13.61 -5.65
CA PHE A 49 20.50 -12.81 -4.44
C PHE A 49 20.20 -11.34 -4.77
N THR A 50 20.90 -10.77 -5.74
CA THR A 50 20.65 -9.40 -6.22
C THR A 50 19.48 -9.33 -7.21
N THR A 51 18.88 -10.47 -7.56
CA THR A 51 17.85 -10.59 -8.60
C THR A 51 18.29 -10.07 -9.96
N VAL A 52 19.60 -10.07 -10.23
CA VAL A 52 20.17 -9.66 -11.52
C VAL A 52 20.30 -10.89 -12.40
N SER A 53 19.79 -10.81 -13.63
CA SER A 53 19.87 -11.88 -14.63
C SER A 53 19.35 -13.25 -14.18
N TRP A 54 18.51 -13.32 -13.14
CA TRP A 54 18.03 -14.58 -12.58
C TRP A 54 17.24 -15.45 -13.58
N LYS A 55 16.61 -14.83 -14.59
CA LYS A 55 15.86 -15.54 -15.63
C LYS A 55 16.76 -16.34 -16.56
N ASN A 56 17.97 -15.86 -16.82
CA ASN A 56 18.96 -16.58 -17.62
C ASN A 56 19.45 -17.82 -16.87
N ILE A 57 19.77 -17.68 -15.58
CA ILE A 57 20.07 -18.80 -14.67
C ILE A 57 18.93 -19.81 -14.63
N GLU A 58 17.69 -19.36 -14.44
CA GLU A 58 16.52 -20.24 -14.39
C GLU A 58 16.34 -21.01 -15.70
N ASN A 59 16.42 -20.32 -16.84
CA ASN A 59 16.32 -20.96 -18.15
C ASN A 59 17.45 -21.99 -18.37
N ALA A 60 18.68 -21.68 -17.93
CA ALA A 60 19.79 -22.63 -17.98
C ALA A 60 19.53 -23.86 -17.09
N CYS A 61 19.03 -23.67 -15.87
CA CYS A 61 18.65 -24.77 -14.97
C CYS A 61 17.56 -25.66 -15.57
N VAL A 62 16.53 -25.07 -16.18
CA VAL A 62 15.44 -25.80 -16.83
C VAL A 62 15.92 -26.59 -18.03
N ARG A 63 16.80 -26.03 -18.87
CA ARG A 63 17.40 -26.76 -20.00
C ARG A 63 18.30 -27.90 -19.53
N ALA A 64 19.03 -27.74 -18.44
CA ALA A 64 19.95 -28.76 -17.93
C ALA A 64 19.27 -29.95 -17.25
N ARG A 65 18.17 -29.71 -16.51
CA ARG A 65 17.58 -30.74 -15.61
C ARG A 65 16.05 -30.86 -15.67
N GLY A 66 15.39 -29.99 -16.43
CA GLY A 66 13.94 -29.99 -16.66
C GLY A 66 13.17 -28.91 -15.87
N ILE A 67 11.89 -28.74 -16.21
CA ILE A 67 11.02 -27.67 -15.68
C ILE A 67 10.81 -27.73 -14.16
N ALA A 68 10.90 -28.92 -13.55
CA ALA A 68 10.75 -29.10 -12.11
C ALA A 68 11.82 -28.36 -11.29
N PHE A 69 12.97 -28.04 -11.89
CA PHE A 69 14.08 -27.36 -11.23
C PHE A 69 13.94 -25.84 -11.19
N VAL A 70 12.87 -25.28 -11.79
CA VAL A 70 12.55 -23.84 -11.76
C VAL A 70 12.33 -23.31 -10.33
N ILE A 71 11.86 -24.18 -9.44
CA ILE A 71 11.53 -23.81 -8.05
C ILE A 71 12.78 -23.45 -7.23
N ILE A 72 13.94 -24.00 -7.61
CA ILE A 72 15.20 -23.83 -6.87
C ILE A 72 15.72 -22.38 -6.95
N PRO A 73 15.95 -21.79 -8.14
CA PRO A 73 16.36 -20.39 -8.22
C PRO A 73 15.34 -19.45 -7.57
N ILE A 74 14.03 -19.75 -7.67
CA ILE A 74 12.98 -18.95 -7.02
C ILE A 74 13.12 -18.97 -5.48
N ILE A 75 13.32 -20.14 -4.87
CA ILE A 75 13.54 -20.25 -3.42
C ILE A 75 14.82 -19.52 -3.01
N ILE A 76 15.90 -19.66 -3.79
CA ILE A 76 17.19 -19.00 -3.53
C ILE A 76 17.03 -17.48 -3.57
N ILE A 77 16.27 -16.94 -4.52
CA ILE A 77 15.97 -15.50 -4.62
C ILE A 77 15.22 -15.01 -3.38
N ILE A 78 14.17 -15.71 -2.95
CA ILE A 78 13.35 -15.32 -1.79
C ILE A 78 14.21 -15.26 -0.54
N ILE A 79 15.00 -16.30 -0.29
CA ILE A 79 15.84 -16.36 0.91
C ILE A 79 17.00 -15.36 0.80
N GLY A 80 17.64 -15.26 -0.36
CA GLY A 80 18.74 -14.35 -0.63
C GLY A 80 18.37 -12.88 -0.43
N SER A 81 17.19 -12.49 -0.93
CA SER A 81 16.66 -11.13 -0.79
C SER A 81 16.52 -10.75 0.68
N PHE A 82 16.01 -11.64 1.53
CA PHE A 82 15.89 -11.40 2.97
C PHE A 82 17.26 -11.14 3.62
N PHE A 83 18.27 -11.95 3.31
CA PHE A 83 19.62 -11.72 3.86
C PHE A 83 20.29 -10.45 3.31
N LEU A 84 20.08 -10.12 2.03
CA LEU A 84 20.67 -8.93 1.41
C LEU A 84 20.07 -7.65 2.01
N SER A 85 18.75 -7.60 2.20
CA SER A 85 18.08 -6.49 2.89
C SER A 85 18.57 -6.34 4.32
N ASN A 86 18.75 -7.45 5.03
CA ASN A 86 19.26 -7.49 6.39
C ASN A 86 20.68 -6.92 6.51
N ILE A 87 21.56 -7.18 5.54
CA ILE A 87 22.88 -6.56 5.46
C ILE A 87 22.76 -5.06 5.15
N LEU A 88 21.94 -4.69 4.18
CA LEU A 88 21.74 -3.30 3.78
C LEU A 88 21.24 -2.44 4.94
N VAL A 89 20.24 -2.93 5.68
CA VAL A 89 19.72 -2.28 6.89
C VAL A 89 20.82 -2.15 7.94
N SER A 90 21.59 -3.20 8.20
CA SER A 90 22.70 -3.16 9.15
C SER A 90 23.74 -2.10 8.76
N ILE A 91 24.11 -2.01 7.49
CA ILE A 91 25.10 -1.04 6.99
C ILE A 91 24.57 0.39 7.11
N ILE A 92 23.31 0.61 6.72
CA ILE A 92 22.66 1.93 6.81
C ILE A 92 22.59 2.40 8.26
N ILE A 93 22.20 1.50 9.18
CA ILE A 93 22.15 1.81 10.61
C ILE A 93 23.53 2.19 11.14
N SER A 94 24.58 1.42 10.80
CA SER A 94 25.95 1.76 11.20
C SER A 94 26.41 3.11 10.64
N SER A 95 26.08 3.42 9.37
CA SER A 95 26.39 4.72 8.77
C SER A 95 25.69 5.87 9.50
N PHE A 96 24.41 5.68 9.83
CA PHE A 96 23.61 6.68 10.54
C PHE A 96 24.09 6.90 11.98
N GLN A 97 24.42 5.82 12.70
CA GLN A 97 24.99 5.90 14.05
C GLN A 97 26.32 6.65 14.06
N ASN A 98 27.22 6.36 13.12
CA ASN A 98 28.50 7.05 13.00
C ASN A 98 28.31 8.55 12.73
N LYS A 99 27.31 8.92 11.90
CA LYS A 99 26.99 10.33 11.63
C LYS A 99 26.45 11.05 12.87
N ILE A 100 25.57 10.42 13.66
CA ILE A 100 25.04 10.99 14.90
C ILE A 100 26.17 11.18 15.93
N MET A 101 27.05 10.19 16.09
CA MET A 101 28.16 10.28 17.05
C MET A 101 29.10 11.45 16.71
N ALA A 102 29.40 11.66 15.42
CA ALA A 102 30.20 12.80 14.98
C ALA A 102 29.50 14.17 15.16
N GLU A 103 28.17 14.22 15.06
CA GLU A 103 27.38 15.45 15.25
C GLU A 103 27.24 15.82 16.74
N ASN A 104 27.08 14.81 17.62
CA ASN A 104 26.98 15.00 19.07
C ASN A 104 28.31 15.44 19.71
N GLU A 105 29.46 15.03 19.16
CA GLU A 105 30.77 15.49 19.65
C GLU A 105 31.00 17.00 19.40
N ASN A 106 30.34 17.58 18.40
CA ASN A 106 30.46 18.99 18.04
C ASN A 106 29.41 19.91 18.72
N THR A 107 28.48 19.37 19.50
CA THR A 107 27.45 20.18 20.18
C THR A 107 27.19 19.73 21.63
N PRO A 108 27.74 20.42 22.65
CA PRO A 108 27.38 20.18 24.05
C PRO A 108 25.99 20.76 24.41
N ASN A 109 24.94 20.43 23.64
CA ASN A 109 23.60 21.01 23.78
C ASN A 109 22.46 19.98 23.65
N GLU A 110 22.70 18.70 23.97
CA GLU A 110 21.68 17.63 23.92
C GLU A 110 20.39 17.97 24.70
N PHE A 111 20.48 18.80 25.73
CA PHE A 111 19.32 19.19 26.55
C PHE A 111 18.41 20.24 25.87
N LYS A 112 18.95 21.10 24.99
CA LYS A 112 18.16 22.15 24.32
C LYS A 112 17.41 21.65 23.09
N ILE A 113 17.94 20.62 22.42
CA ILE A 113 17.33 20.02 21.23
C ILE A 113 16.10 19.21 21.64
N GLN A 114 16.21 18.37 22.68
CA GLN A 114 15.09 17.53 23.14
C GLN A 114 13.85 18.34 23.57
N VAL A 115 14.05 19.47 24.27
CA VAL A 115 12.95 20.33 24.72
C VAL A 115 12.27 21.05 23.54
N GLN A 116 13.01 21.36 22.47
CA GLN A 116 12.45 21.97 21.26
C GLN A 116 11.72 20.93 20.40
N THR A 117 12.28 19.73 20.24
CA THR A 117 11.64 18.64 19.50
C THR A 117 10.35 18.19 20.16
N LEU A 118 10.30 18.11 21.50
CA LEU A 118 9.08 17.78 22.25
C LEU A 118 8.00 18.87 22.11
N LYS A 119 8.38 20.16 22.13
CA LYS A 119 7.43 21.27 21.91
C LYS A 119 6.88 21.27 20.48
N PHE A 120 7.72 20.99 19.48
CA PHE A 120 7.30 20.87 18.09
C PHE A 120 6.38 19.66 17.89
N LEU A 121 6.73 18.48 18.45
CA LEU A 121 5.86 17.30 18.39
C LEU A 121 4.52 17.57 19.04
N LYS A 122 4.48 18.20 20.22
CA LYS A 122 3.22 18.50 20.91
C LYS A 122 2.32 19.45 20.11
N ASN A 123 2.90 20.50 19.53
CA ASN A 123 2.13 21.48 18.75
C ASN A 123 1.66 20.90 17.40
N THR A 124 2.52 20.15 16.73
CA THR A 124 2.23 19.51 15.44
C THR A 124 1.26 18.34 15.60
N LEU A 125 1.51 17.42 16.53
CA LEU A 125 0.62 16.29 16.81
C LEU A 125 -0.69 16.74 17.45
N GLY A 126 -0.69 17.78 18.28
CA GLY A 126 -1.93 18.38 18.81
C GLY A 126 -2.85 18.84 17.68
N GLY A 127 -2.31 19.57 16.69
CA GLY A 127 -3.07 19.97 15.50
C GLY A 127 -3.56 18.79 14.65
N PHE A 128 -2.77 17.73 14.49
CA PHE A 128 -3.20 16.52 13.79
C PHE A 128 -4.27 15.71 14.53
N ILE A 129 -4.21 15.65 15.85
CA ILE A 129 -5.18 14.94 16.69
C ILE A 129 -6.53 15.66 16.69
N ASP A 130 -6.55 17.00 16.73
CA ASP A 130 -7.79 17.77 16.62
C ASP A 130 -8.45 17.58 15.24
N ILE A 131 -7.67 17.59 14.15
CA ILE A 131 -8.16 17.25 12.79
C ILE A 131 -8.68 15.79 12.72
N ALA A 132 -7.99 14.85 13.37
CA ALA A 132 -8.41 13.46 13.41
C ALA A 132 -9.66 13.24 14.28
N ARG A 133 -9.88 14.06 15.31
CA ARG A 133 -11.08 14.05 16.16
C ARG A 133 -12.30 14.48 15.37
N ASP A 134 -12.16 15.51 14.54
CA ASP A 134 -13.22 15.96 13.62
C ASP A 134 -13.49 14.94 12.51
N THR A 135 -12.47 14.15 12.11
CA THR A 135 -12.61 13.05 11.13
C THR A 135 -13.17 11.75 11.75
N SER A 136 -12.98 11.54 13.06
CA SER A 136 -13.43 10.31 13.75
C SER A 136 -14.95 10.24 13.95
N PHE A 137 -15.66 11.37 13.84
CA PHE A 137 -17.13 11.41 13.77
C PHE A 137 -17.68 11.38 12.33
N SER A 138 -16.84 11.49 11.30
CA SER A 138 -17.25 11.41 9.88
C SER A 138 -17.09 10.01 9.24
N PHE A 139 -16.57 9.04 9.99
CA PHE A 139 -16.59 7.61 9.63
C PHE A 139 -17.96 6.92 9.88
N SER A 140 -19.03 7.70 9.99
CA SER A 140 -20.40 7.19 9.88
C SER A 140 -20.72 6.89 8.41
N PHE A 141 -20.60 5.62 8.03
CA PHE A 141 -21.37 4.94 6.99
C PHE A 141 -21.61 5.73 5.68
N ASN A 142 -20.61 5.78 4.80
CA ASN A 142 -20.86 6.06 3.38
C ASN A 142 -20.35 4.92 2.48
N ASN A 143 -20.75 3.71 2.83
CA ASN A 143 -20.52 2.50 2.03
C ASN A 143 -21.75 2.17 1.18
N LYS A 144 -22.07 3.01 0.18
CA LYS A 144 -23.15 2.68 -0.77
C LYS A 144 -22.91 3.03 -2.24
N ASN A 145 -21.98 3.92 -2.60
CA ASN A 145 -21.95 4.47 -3.96
C ASN A 145 -20.78 4.01 -4.87
N ARG A 146 -20.06 2.93 -4.52
CA ARG A 146 -18.90 2.46 -5.32
C ARG A 146 -19.08 1.13 -6.04
N LEU A 147 -20.23 0.46 -5.90
CA LEU A 147 -20.50 -0.83 -6.55
C LEU A 147 -21.19 -0.71 -7.93
N GLU A 148 -21.78 0.44 -8.28
CA GLU A 148 -22.48 0.62 -9.56
C GLU A 148 -21.57 0.91 -10.76
N ARG A 149 -20.30 1.29 -10.55
CA ARG A 149 -19.43 1.77 -11.66
C ARG A 149 -18.58 0.70 -12.34
N ARG A 150 -18.71 -0.58 -11.98
CA ARG A 150 -17.89 -1.66 -12.57
C ARG A 150 -18.60 -2.50 -13.64
N MET A 151 -19.89 -2.27 -13.92
CA MET A 151 -20.64 -3.02 -14.95
C MET A 151 -20.74 -2.31 -16.31
N SER A 152 -20.18 -1.11 -16.46
CA SER A 152 -20.42 -0.26 -17.65
C SER A 152 -19.37 -0.37 -18.78
N GLN A 153 -18.41 -1.30 -18.73
CA GLN A 153 -17.34 -1.37 -19.74
C GLN A 153 -17.41 -2.58 -20.68
N GLN A 154 -18.43 -3.44 -20.53
CA GLN A 154 -18.60 -4.63 -21.37
C GLN A 154 -19.90 -4.58 -22.17
N SER A 155 -20.14 -3.50 -22.90
CA SER A 155 -21.16 -3.46 -23.96
C SER A 155 -20.95 -2.26 -24.87
N ASN A 156 -19.89 -2.27 -25.68
CA ASN A 156 -19.77 -1.38 -26.83
C ASN A 156 -19.70 -2.23 -28.11
N ASN A 157 -20.86 -2.72 -28.52
CA ASN A 157 -21.13 -3.05 -29.91
C ASN A 157 -22.63 -2.86 -30.18
N LYS A 158 -22.95 -1.85 -31.00
CA LYS A 158 -24.18 -1.62 -31.79
C LYS A 158 -25.50 -2.12 -31.20
N THR A 159 -26.49 -1.22 -31.07
CA THR A 159 -27.60 -1.03 -32.05
C THR A 159 -28.55 0.06 -31.56
N ASN A 160 -29.01 0.92 -32.49
CA ASN A 160 -30.06 1.92 -32.28
C ASN A 160 -31.35 1.30 -31.73
N VAL A 161 -31.82 1.75 -30.57
CA VAL A 161 -33.23 1.63 -30.13
C VAL A 161 -33.59 2.92 -29.38
N LYS A 162 -34.68 3.58 -29.80
CA LYS A 162 -35.28 4.71 -29.09
C LYS A 162 -35.89 4.19 -27.78
N GLU A 163 -35.17 4.31 -26.67
CA GLU A 163 -35.72 4.04 -25.35
C GLU A 163 -36.64 5.19 -24.91
N ILE A 164 -37.92 4.87 -24.79
CA ILE A 164 -38.93 5.74 -24.20
C ILE A 164 -38.58 5.89 -22.71
N ASN A 165 -38.28 7.11 -22.32
CA ASN A 165 -37.71 7.48 -21.02
C ASN A 165 -38.78 7.48 -19.91
N TYR A 166 -39.21 6.29 -19.49
CA TYR A 166 -40.13 6.10 -18.35
C TYR A 166 -39.45 6.34 -16.99
N GLY A 167 -38.12 6.33 -16.94
CA GLY A 167 -37.35 6.51 -15.69
C GLY A 167 -37.35 7.95 -15.19
N ASP A 168 -37.17 8.91 -16.10
CA ASP A 168 -37.09 10.32 -15.72
C ASP A 168 -38.45 10.88 -15.28
N GLU A 169 -39.55 10.45 -15.91
CA GLU A 169 -40.90 10.88 -15.50
C GLU A 169 -41.28 10.37 -14.11
N LEU A 170 -40.94 9.12 -13.77
CA LEU A 170 -41.23 8.56 -12.45
C LEU A 170 -40.39 9.24 -11.36
N ALA A 171 -39.13 9.54 -11.64
CA ALA A 171 -38.25 10.26 -10.71
C ALA A 171 -38.76 11.68 -10.44
N GLU A 172 -39.26 12.36 -11.48
CA GLU A 172 -39.80 13.71 -11.36
C GLU A 172 -41.14 13.71 -10.58
N GLN A 173 -41.99 12.70 -10.78
CA GLN A 173 -43.22 12.53 -10.00
C GLN A 173 -42.95 12.27 -8.52
N ILE A 174 -41.96 11.44 -8.18
CA ILE A 174 -41.57 11.18 -6.79
C ILE A 174 -41.06 12.47 -6.12
N ARG A 175 -40.23 13.26 -6.82
CA ARG A 175 -39.78 14.56 -6.29
C ARG A 175 -40.93 15.53 -6.06
N ARG A 176 -41.90 15.60 -6.98
CA ARG A 176 -43.08 16.46 -6.81
C ARG A 176 -43.91 16.05 -5.60
N ASN A 177 -44.20 14.76 -5.47
CA ASN A 177 -44.96 14.21 -4.34
C ASN A 177 -44.26 14.46 -2.99
N GLU A 178 -42.93 14.37 -2.95
CA GLU A 178 -42.17 14.66 -1.74
C GLU A 178 -42.17 16.15 -1.38
N LYS A 179 -42.12 17.03 -2.40
CA LYS A 179 -42.20 18.48 -2.21
C LYS A 179 -43.57 18.90 -1.67
N GLU A 180 -44.65 18.30 -2.16
CA GLU A 180 -46.00 18.57 -1.66
C GLU A 180 -46.19 18.13 -0.21
N ARG A 181 -45.64 16.98 0.19
CA ARG A 181 -45.69 16.53 1.59
C ARG A 181 -44.98 17.50 2.53
N LYS A 182 -43.80 18.01 2.14
CA LYS A 182 -43.06 18.99 2.96
C LYS A 182 -43.84 20.30 3.12
N LEU A 183 -44.53 20.73 2.07
CA LEU A 183 -45.37 21.94 2.13
C LEU A 183 -46.60 21.73 3.03
N GLN A 184 -47.20 20.53 3.05
CA GLN A 184 -48.31 20.22 3.96
C GLN A 184 -47.87 20.28 5.42
N THR A 185 -46.71 19.70 5.77
CA THR A 185 -46.20 19.74 7.15
C THR A 185 -45.84 21.16 7.59
N ILE A 186 -45.27 21.97 6.68
CA ILE A 186 -44.99 23.38 6.97
C ILE A 186 -46.29 24.15 7.21
N ASN A 187 -47.33 23.90 6.40
CA ASN A 187 -48.63 24.57 6.55
C ASN A 187 -49.37 24.15 7.83
N GLU A 188 -49.28 22.87 8.24
CA GLU A 188 -49.80 22.41 9.53
C GLU A 188 -49.06 23.03 10.70
N ASN A 189 -47.73 23.09 10.64
CA ASN A 189 -46.93 23.73 11.69
C ASN A 189 -47.21 25.23 11.78
N LEU A 190 -47.44 25.91 10.65
CA LEU A 190 -47.80 27.33 10.65
C LEU A 190 -49.14 27.56 11.34
N LYS A 191 -50.14 26.70 11.11
CA LYS A 191 -51.42 26.75 11.82
C LYS A 191 -51.28 26.56 13.33
N ILE A 192 -50.40 25.66 13.76
CA ILE A 192 -50.14 25.42 15.19
C ILE A 192 -49.50 26.65 15.83
N VAL A 193 -48.55 27.28 15.15
CA VAL A 193 -47.90 28.52 15.64
C VAL A 193 -48.89 29.69 15.68
N GLU A 194 -49.77 29.80 14.68
CA GLU A 194 -50.81 30.83 14.64
C GLU A 194 -51.85 30.63 15.77
N GLU A 195 -52.18 29.39 16.13
CA GLU A 195 -53.01 29.09 17.31
C GLU A 195 -52.31 29.37 18.65
N GLU A 196 -50.99 29.23 18.73
CA GLU A 196 -50.21 29.47 19.95
C GLU A 196 -50.06 30.96 20.28
N TYR A 197 -49.96 31.83 19.25
CA TYR A 197 -49.89 33.28 19.43
C TYR A 197 -51.19 33.91 19.91
N ILE A 198 -52.35 33.28 19.68
CA ILE A 198 -53.66 33.79 20.15
C ILE A 198 -53.87 33.58 21.66
N LYS A 199 -53.05 32.74 22.32
CA LYS A 199 -53.27 32.29 23.72
C LYS A 199 -52.43 32.92 24.82
N VAL A 200 -51.48 33.82 24.53
CA VAL A 200 -50.59 34.37 25.57
C VAL A 200 -51.13 35.72 26.10
N PRO A 201 -51.55 35.84 27.38
CA PRO A 201 -52.03 37.09 27.94
C PRO A 201 -50.88 38.08 28.15
N TRP A 202 -51.08 39.35 27.79
CA TRP A 202 -50.08 40.45 27.77
C TRP A 202 -49.38 40.82 29.09
N ASN A 203 -49.51 40.02 30.16
CA ASN A 203 -49.18 40.45 31.52
C ASN A 203 -47.75 40.09 32.00
N TYR A 204 -46.88 39.60 31.12
CA TYR A 204 -45.52 39.15 31.50
C TYR A 204 -44.36 39.89 30.80
N LEU A 205 -44.62 40.90 29.97
CA LEU A 205 -43.57 41.61 29.21
C LEU A 205 -43.14 42.97 29.81
N MET A 206 -43.64 43.38 30.97
CA MET A 206 -43.17 44.61 31.63
C MET A 206 -42.94 44.43 33.14
N LYS A 207 -41.77 43.92 33.50
CA LYS A 207 -41.08 44.34 34.72
C LYS A 207 -39.57 44.31 34.54
#